data_AF-A0A2Z5UX70-F1
#
_entry.id   AF-A0A2Z5UX70-F1
#
_cell.length_a   1.000
_cell.length_b   1.000
_cell.length_c   1.000
_cell.angle_alpha   90.00
_cell.angle_beta   90.00
_cell.angle_gamma   90.00
#
_symmetry.space_group_name_H-M   'P 1'
#
loop_
_entity.id
_entity.type
_entity.pdbx_description
1 polymer ?
#
loop_
_entity_poly.entity_id
_entity_poly.type
_entity_poly.pdbx_seq_one_letter_code
_entity_poly.pdbx_strand_id
1 'polypeptide(L)'
;MSCAPVQAADTNVTANAAIVRPNTLIKTDDLNFGTLVSGPTGGTVTVNPVTNARTSGGGVTLVGTTAQRATFQGTGGIFLITVSGSTSVTLARVGGGAPNMTASLVRAASTSGGGIALLGATLLPSGVQTYYIGGTLTVPANQPAGDYSGTFTLTVNYL
;
A
#
# COMPACT_ATOMS: atom_id res chain seq x y z
N MET A 1 -35.95 -17.98 -68.42
CA MET A 1 -35.46 -17.32 -67.20
C MET A 1 -35.98 -18.11 -66.02
N SER A 2 -35.12 -18.86 -65.33
CA SER A 2 -35.50 -19.60 -64.12
C SER A 2 -34.89 -18.86 -62.94
N CYS A 3 -35.74 -18.37 -62.03
CA CYS A 3 -35.33 -17.68 -60.81
C CYS A 3 -34.94 -18.73 -59.77
N ALA A 4 -33.68 -18.74 -59.32
CA ALA A 4 -33.24 -19.58 -58.22
C ALA A 4 -33.73 -19.02 -56.87
N PRO A 5 -34.07 -19.87 -55.87
CA PRO A 5 -34.43 -19.39 -54.55
C PRO A 5 -33.20 -18.82 -53.84
N VAL A 6 -33.36 -17.65 -53.19
CA VAL A 6 -32.33 -17.10 -52.30
C VAL A 6 -32.40 -17.84 -50.97
N GLN A 7 -31.34 -18.57 -50.61
CA GLN A 7 -31.22 -19.19 -49.30
C GLN A 7 -30.71 -18.15 -48.29
N ALA A 8 -31.60 -17.70 -47.41
CA ALA A 8 -31.20 -16.94 -46.23
C ALA A 8 -30.54 -17.91 -45.23
N ALA A 9 -29.34 -17.57 -44.78
CA ALA A 9 -28.61 -18.33 -43.76
C ALA A 9 -28.57 -17.50 -42.47
N ASP A 10 -29.26 -17.96 -41.43
CA ASP A 10 -29.17 -17.37 -40.10
C ASP A 10 -28.02 -18.00 -39.33
N THR A 11 -27.14 -17.16 -38.77
CA THR A 11 -26.04 -17.59 -37.90
C THR A 11 -26.29 -17.12 -36.48
N ASN A 12 -26.27 -18.04 -35.52
CA ASN A 12 -26.40 -17.69 -34.11
C ASN A 12 -25.13 -16.98 -33.64
N VAL A 13 -25.28 -15.77 -33.11
CA VAL A 13 -24.20 -14.99 -32.48
C VAL A 13 -24.46 -14.95 -30.98
N THR A 14 -23.50 -15.45 -30.18
CA THR A 14 -23.61 -15.45 -28.72
C THR A 14 -23.17 -14.10 -28.17
N ALA A 15 -24.11 -13.33 -27.60
CA ALA A 15 -23.81 -12.14 -26.80
C ALA A 15 -23.43 -12.57 -25.37
N ASN A 16 -22.22 -12.25 -24.94
CA ASN A 16 -21.75 -12.49 -23.57
C ASN A 16 -21.74 -11.16 -22.80
N ALA A 17 -22.22 -11.17 -21.55
CA ALA A 17 -22.10 -10.06 -20.63
C ALA A 17 -21.49 -10.57 -19.31
N ALA A 18 -20.42 -9.93 -18.86
CA ALA A 18 -19.81 -10.21 -17.57
C ALA A 18 -20.17 -9.08 -16.58
N ILE A 19 -20.77 -9.43 -15.46
CA ILE A 19 -21.03 -8.49 -14.36
C ILE A 19 -19.81 -8.51 -13.44
N VAL A 20 -19.00 -7.46 -13.49
CA VAL A 20 -17.85 -7.28 -12.58
C VAL A 20 -18.39 -6.79 -11.23
N ARG A 21 -18.11 -7.54 -10.16
CA ARG A 21 -18.38 -7.05 -8.80
C ARG A 21 -17.39 -5.93 -8.47
N PRO A 22 -17.84 -4.82 -7.86
CA PRO A 22 -16.93 -3.74 -7.49
C PRO A 22 -15.90 -4.25 -6.48
N ASN A 23 -14.63 -4.18 -6.85
CA ASN A 23 -13.55 -4.47 -5.93
C ASN A 23 -13.38 -3.27 -4.98
N THR A 24 -13.21 -3.56 -3.70
CA THR A 24 -13.00 -2.55 -2.66
C THR A 24 -11.59 -2.65 -2.13
N LEU A 25 -10.95 -1.52 -1.84
CA LEU A 25 -9.75 -1.44 -1.01
C LEU A 25 -10.01 -0.43 0.10
N ILE A 26 -9.92 -0.89 1.34
CA ILE A 26 -10.22 -0.10 2.52
C ILE A 26 -8.97 -0.04 3.39
N LYS A 27 -8.57 1.16 3.80
CA LYS A 27 -7.54 1.33 4.83
C LYS A 27 -8.10 0.92 6.18
N THR A 28 -7.49 -0.06 6.83
CA THR A 28 -7.88 -0.48 8.19
C THR A 28 -6.98 0.15 9.24
N ASP A 29 -5.68 0.32 8.93
CA ASP A 29 -4.69 0.85 9.87
C ASP A 29 -3.71 1.79 9.17
N ASP A 30 -3.28 2.83 9.89
CA ASP A 30 -2.27 3.78 9.44
C ASP A 30 -0.83 3.32 9.76
N LEU A 31 0.14 3.80 8.97
CA LEU A 31 1.56 3.58 9.25
C LEU A 31 1.97 4.48 10.43
N ASN A 32 2.42 3.87 11.51
CA ASN A 32 2.89 4.56 12.71
C ASN A 32 4.28 4.06 13.12
N PHE A 33 5.25 4.97 13.14
CA PHE A 33 6.61 4.70 13.62
C PHE A 33 6.72 4.69 15.15
N GLY A 34 5.69 5.21 15.83
CA GLY A 34 5.56 5.26 17.27
C GLY A 34 6.43 6.32 17.93
N THR A 35 6.45 6.28 19.27
CA THR A 35 7.23 7.22 20.07
C THR A 35 8.72 6.93 19.97
N LEU A 36 9.51 7.98 19.78
CA LEU A 36 10.97 7.92 19.68
C LEU A 36 11.58 9.16 20.32
N VAL A 37 12.86 9.07 20.69
CA VAL A 37 13.69 10.18 21.15
C VAL A 37 14.83 10.36 20.16
N SER A 38 14.98 11.56 19.61
CA SER A 38 16.12 11.92 18.77
C SER A 38 17.30 12.37 19.62
N GLY A 39 18.48 11.87 19.30
CA GLY A 39 19.75 12.27 19.88
C GLY A 39 20.47 13.37 19.09
N PRO A 40 21.73 13.66 19.45
CA PRO A 40 22.57 14.69 18.80
C PRO A 40 23.03 14.30 17.39
N THR A 41 22.82 13.05 16.98
CA THR A 41 23.09 12.55 15.62
C THR A 41 21.78 12.15 14.94
N GLY A 42 21.75 12.25 13.61
CA GLY A 42 20.61 11.75 12.84
C GLY A 42 20.49 10.23 12.96
N GLY A 43 19.30 9.72 12.71
CA GLY A 43 19.06 8.28 12.74
C GLY A 43 17.82 7.87 11.96
N THR A 44 17.45 6.61 12.10
CA THR A 44 16.33 6.04 11.38
C THR A 44 15.46 5.18 12.27
N VAL A 45 14.18 5.08 11.89
CA VAL A 45 13.24 4.09 12.44
C VAL A 45 12.60 3.34 11.29
N THR A 46 12.69 2.03 11.31
CA THR A 46 12.09 1.16 10.29
C THR A 46 10.93 0.39 10.88
N VAL A 47 9.80 0.37 10.18
CA VAL A 47 8.68 -0.54 10.43
C VAL A 47 8.61 -1.52 9.27
N ASN A 48 8.79 -2.80 9.55
CA ASN A 48 8.83 -3.84 8.53
C ASN A 48 7.41 -4.12 7.97
N PRO A 49 7.20 -4.04 6.65
CA PRO A 49 5.90 -4.28 6.03
C PRO A 49 5.41 -5.74 6.15
N VAL A 50 6.30 -6.71 6.34
CA VAL A 50 5.95 -8.14 6.43
C VAL A 50 5.79 -8.57 7.89
N THR A 51 6.80 -8.31 8.72
CA THR A 51 6.83 -8.81 10.10
C THR A 51 6.22 -7.86 11.13
N ASN A 52 5.87 -6.63 10.72
CA ASN A 52 5.47 -5.54 11.62
C ASN A 52 6.55 -5.09 12.62
N ALA A 53 7.75 -5.67 12.57
CA ALA A 53 8.80 -5.36 13.51
C ALA A 53 9.25 -3.90 13.35
N ARG A 54 9.42 -3.21 14.48
CA ARG A 54 10.02 -1.88 14.54
C ARG A 54 11.48 -1.98 14.98
N THR A 55 12.38 -1.30 14.28
CA THR A 55 13.79 -1.18 14.64
C THR A 55 14.26 0.27 14.51
N SER A 56 15.34 0.64 15.20
CA SER A 56 16.00 1.94 15.03
C SER A 56 17.49 1.78 14.72
N GLY A 57 18.08 2.84 14.19
CA GLY A 57 19.51 2.97 13.97
C GLY A 57 19.98 4.42 14.12
N GLY A 58 21.30 4.61 14.26
CA GLY A 58 21.90 5.93 14.45
C GLY A 58 21.49 6.56 15.78
N GLY A 59 21.27 7.87 15.77
CA GLY A 59 20.97 8.64 16.99
C GLY A 59 19.53 8.55 17.50
N VAL A 60 18.74 7.55 17.09
CA VAL A 60 17.33 7.43 17.52
C VAL A 60 17.15 6.31 18.53
N THR A 61 16.49 6.65 19.65
CA THR A 61 16.08 5.69 20.69
C THR A 61 14.58 5.44 20.62
N LEU A 62 14.17 4.18 20.57
CA LEU A 62 12.75 3.82 20.58
C LEU A 62 12.19 3.89 22.01
N VAL A 63 10.98 4.40 22.14
CA VAL A 63 10.24 4.43 23.40
C VAL A 63 8.93 3.65 23.24
N GLY A 64 8.61 2.86 24.26
CA GLY A 64 7.44 1.98 24.24
C GLY A 64 7.48 0.94 23.13
N THR A 65 6.31 0.36 22.84
CA THR A 65 6.14 -0.72 21.84
C THR A 65 5.09 -0.39 20.78
N THR A 66 4.46 0.79 20.87
CA THR A 66 3.37 1.20 19.99
C THR A 66 3.90 1.64 18.62
N ALA A 67 3.96 0.72 17.67
CA ALA A 67 4.21 0.99 16.27
C ALA A 67 3.50 -0.05 15.41
N GLN A 68 3.12 0.34 14.20
CA GLN A 68 2.41 -0.54 13.29
C GLN A 68 2.64 -0.15 11.84
N ARG A 69 2.64 -1.14 10.96
CA ARG A 69 2.55 -0.95 9.52
C ARG A 69 1.14 -0.49 9.14
N ALA A 70 1.02 0.25 8.03
CA ALA A 70 -0.30 0.50 7.45
C ALA A 70 -0.87 -0.81 6.90
N THR A 71 -2.18 -0.97 7.07
CA THR A 71 -2.92 -2.17 6.64
C THR A 71 -4.09 -1.75 5.77
N PHE A 72 -4.25 -2.45 4.66
CA PHE A 72 -5.37 -2.27 3.74
C PHE A 72 -6.00 -3.61 3.45
N GLN A 73 -7.34 -3.68 3.48
CA GLN A 73 -8.08 -4.87 3.11
C GLN A 73 -8.71 -4.69 1.74
N GLY A 74 -8.44 -5.63 0.84
CA GLY A 74 -9.04 -5.72 -0.47
C GLY A 74 -9.94 -6.94 -0.57
N THR A 75 -11.06 -6.83 -1.28
CA THR A 75 -11.93 -7.97 -1.62
C THR A 75 -12.08 -8.07 -3.13
N GLY A 76 -11.83 -9.24 -3.71
CA GLY A 76 -11.92 -9.43 -5.16
C GLY A 76 -11.84 -10.90 -5.60
N GLY A 77 -12.08 -11.14 -6.89
CA GLY A 77 -11.79 -12.41 -7.56
C GLY A 77 -10.30 -12.63 -7.82
N ILE A 78 -9.94 -13.67 -8.57
CA ILE A 78 -8.56 -13.88 -9.01
C ILE A 78 -8.23 -12.78 -10.03
N PHE A 79 -7.45 -11.78 -9.64
CA PHE A 79 -7.07 -10.66 -10.50
C PHE A 79 -5.61 -10.29 -10.31
N LEU A 80 -5.03 -9.76 -11.38
CA LEU A 80 -3.76 -9.07 -11.33
C LEU A 80 -4.03 -7.61 -10.98
N ILE A 81 -3.53 -7.15 -9.85
CA ILE A 81 -3.63 -5.74 -9.49
C ILE A 81 -2.28 -5.06 -9.61
N THR A 82 -2.25 -3.78 -9.97
CA THR A 82 -1.04 -2.96 -9.82
C THR A 82 -1.26 -1.97 -8.69
N VAL A 83 -0.32 -1.93 -7.75
CA VAL A 83 -0.39 -1.02 -6.61
C VAL A 83 0.69 0.04 -6.81
N SER A 84 0.29 1.26 -7.15
CA SER A 84 1.16 2.42 -7.32
C SER A 84 0.83 3.51 -6.28
N GLY A 85 1.47 4.67 -6.37
CA GLY A 85 1.28 5.79 -5.45
C GLY A 85 2.60 6.27 -4.85
N SER A 86 2.51 6.96 -3.71
CA SER A 86 3.68 7.54 -3.04
C SER A 86 4.70 6.47 -2.67
N THR A 87 5.98 6.79 -2.87
CA THR A 87 7.14 6.02 -2.40
C THR A 87 7.83 6.67 -1.21
N SER A 88 7.43 7.90 -0.88
CA SER A 88 7.89 8.61 0.31
C SER A 88 6.79 9.51 0.86
N VAL A 89 6.93 9.90 2.12
CA VAL A 89 6.07 10.86 2.79
C VAL A 89 6.91 11.78 3.66
N THR A 90 6.57 13.06 3.64
CA THR A 90 7.18 14.06 4.54
C THR A 90 6.29 14.21 5.75
N LEU A 91 6.87 14.08 6.94
CA LEU A 91 6.18 14.29 8.21
C LEU A 91 6.59 15.67 8.75
N ALA A 92 5.62 16.54 8.90
CA ALA A 92 5.79 17.88 9.46
C ALA A 92 5.31 17.89 10.93
N ARG A 93 6.00 18.68 11.75
CA ARG A 93 5.59 18.90 13.15
C ARG A 93 4.25 19.63 13.19
N VAL A 94 3.31 19.14 13.98
CA VAL A 94 2.07 19.86 14.28
C VAL A 94 2.42 21.18 14.96
N GLY A 95 1.90 22.29 14.42
CA GLY A 95 2.25 23.65 14.88
C GLY A 95 3.55 24.22 14.32
N GLY A 96 4.30 23.46 13.49
CA GLY A 96 5.48 23.94 12.77
C GLY A 96 6.73 24.17 13.63
N GLY A 97 7.70 24.89 13.05
CA GLY A 97 8.92 25.33 13.73
C GLY A 97 10.00 24.26 13.94
N ALA A 98 9.96 23.15 13.20
CA ALA A 98 10.95 22.08 13.27
C ALA A 98 11.32 21.56 11.87
N PRO A 99 12.52 20.97 11.70
CA PRO A 99 12.87 20.25 10.49
C PRO A 99 11.84 19.14 10.19
N ASN A 100 11.56 18.89 8.92
CA ASN A 100 10.69 17.77 8.55
C ASN A 100 11.44 16.45 8.68
N MET A 101 10.71 15.39 9.00
CA MET A 101 11.19 14.02 8.84
C MET A 101 10.71 13.47 7.49
N THR A 102 11.43 12.52 6.92
CA THR A 102 11.03 11.87 5.67
C THR A 102 10.98 10.38 5.86
N ALA A 103 9.86 9.75 5.52
CA ALA A 103 9.76 8.30 5.47
C ALA A 103 9.80 7.80 4.03
N SER A 104 10.68 6.85 3.74
CA SER A 104 10.62 6.02 2.54
C SER A 104 9.65 4.88 2.79
N LEU A 105 8.71 4.66 1.86
CA LEU A 105 7.62 3.69 2.00
C LEU A 105 7.96 2.41 1.25
N VAL A 106 7.76 1.27 1.92
CA VAL A 106 8.04 -0.06 1.37
C VAL A 106 6.77 -0.90 1.45
N ARG A 107 6.37 -1.46 0.31
CA ARG A 107 5.21 -2.33 0.18
C ARG A 107 5.63 -3.78 0.44
N ALA A 108 4.80 -4.54 1.14
CA ALA A 108 5.08 -5.97 1.32
C ALA A 108 5.04 -6.69 -0.03
N ALA A 109 6.03 -7.55 -0.29
CA ALA A 109 6.05 -8.41 -1.48
C ALA A 109 5.04 -9.58 -1.40
N SER A 110 4.52 -9.86 -0.20
CA SER A 110 3.50 -10.86 0.07
C SER A 110 2.36 -10.29 0.90
N THR A 111 1.15 -10.79 0.66
CA THR A 111 -0.06 -10.46 1.42
C THR A 111 -0.46 -11.65 2.30
N SER A 112 -1.25 -11.42 3.36
CA SER A 112 -1.68 -12.52 4.26
C SER A 112 -2.48 -13.60 3.54
N GLY A 113 -3.12 -13.27 2.42
CA GLY A 113 -3.85 -14.22 1.58
C GLY A 113 -2.99 -14.86 0.50
N GLY A 114 -1.66 -14.90 0.64
CA GLY A 114 -0.77 -15.61 -0.28
C GLY A 114 -0.58 -14.95 -1.65
N GLY A 115 -1.01 -13.69 -1.82
CA GLY A 115 -0.76 -12.95 -3.06
C GLY A 115 0.74 -12.69 -3.25
N ILE A 116 1.20 -12.83 -4.50
CA ILE A 116 2.62 -12.74 -4.89
C ILE A 116 2.83 -11.46 -5.70
N ALA A 117 3.79 -10.63 -5.29
CA ALA A 117 4.22 -9.47 -6.07
C ALA A 117 5.03 -9.91 -7.30
N LEU A 118 4.55 -9.56 -8.48
CA LEU A 118 5.17 -9.81 -9.79
C LEU A 118 5.40 -8.46 -10.49
N LEU A 119 6.66 -7.98 -10.51
CA LEU A 119 7.08 -6.78 -11.27
C LEU A 119 6.15 -5.55 -11.15
N GLY A 120 5.75 -5.18 -9.93
CA GLY A 120 4.85 -4.04 -9.68
C GLY A 120 3.35 -4.35 -9.76
N ALA A 121 3.01 -5.59 -10.14
CA ALA A 121 1.69 -6.16 -9.99
C ALA A 121 1.66 -7.15 -8.81
N THR A 122 0.48 -7.48 -8.30
CA THR A 122 0.27 -8.54 -7.32
C THR A 122 -0.88 -9.40 -7.82
N LEU A 123 -0.62 -10.71 -7.98
CA LEU A 123 -1.67 -11.67 -8.26
C LEU A 123 -2.32 -12.07 -6.95
N LEU A 124 -3.64 -11.98 -6.90
CA LEU A 124 -4.40 -12.34 -5.72
C LEU A 124 -5.23 -13.59 -5.98
N PRO A 125 -5.27 -14.55 -5.05
CA PRO A 125 -6.36 -15.50 -5.01
C PRO A 125 -7.69 -14.79 -4.72
N SER A 126 -8.80 -15.43 -5.07
CA SER A 126 -10.14 -14.93 -4.73
C SER A 126 -10.33 -14.87 -3.21
N GLY A 127 -10.93 -13.78 -2.71
CA GLY A 127 -11.26 -13.62 -1.30
C GLY A 127 -10.83 -12.29 -0.71
N VAL A 128 -10.69 -12.25 0.62
CA VAL A 128 -10.20 -11.09 1.37
C VAL A 128 -8.68 -11.15 1.43
N GLN A 129 -8.04 -10.11 0.92
CA GLN A 129 -6.59 -9.97 0.88
C GLN A 129 -6.15 -8.79 1.73
N THR A 130 -5.07 -8.95 2.49
CA THR A 130 -4.53 -7.87 3.32
C THR A 130 -3.19 -7.40 2.78
N TYR A 131 -3.10 -6.12 2.46
CA TYR A 131 -1.88 -5.44 2.02
C TYR A 131 -1.25 -4.68 3.17
N TYR A 132 0.07 -4.64 3.14
CA TYR A 132 0.85 -4.00 4.17
C TYR A 132 1.86 -3.02 3.58
N ILE A 133 1.98 -1.87 4.24
CA ILE A 133 2.98 -0.86 3.93
C ILE A 133 3.73 -0.50 5.20
N GLY A 134 5.03 -0.69 5.16
CA GLY A 134 5.98 -0.25 6.15
C GLY A 134 6.85 0.86 5.57
N GLY A 135 7.96 1.13 6.21
CA GLY A 135 8.88 2.13 5.72
C GLY A 135 10.03 2.39 6.67
N THR A 136 10.92 3.28 6.23
CA THR A 136 12.03 3.80 7.03
C THR A 136 11.90 5.31 7.13
N LEU A 137 11.67 5.79 8.35
CA LEU A 137 11.67 7.18 8.73
C LEU A 137 13.10 7.64 8.99
N THR A 138 13.52 8.71 8.34
CA THR A 138 14.76 9.43 8.62
C THR A 138 14.46 10.57 9.58
N VAL A 139 15.15 10.55 10.72
CA VAL A 139 15.00 11.54 11.80
C VAL A 139 16.27 12.39 11.86
N PRO A 140 16.18 13.71 11.61
CA PRO A 140 17.31 14.62 11.80
C PRO A 140 17.82 14.64 13.25
N ALA A 141 19.07 15.09 13.41
CA ALA A 141 19.64 15.31 14.73
C ALA A 141 18.87 16.40 15.50
N ASN A 142 18.81 16.29 16.83
CA ASN A 142 18.19 17.28 17.74
C ASN A 142 16.76 17.64 17.34
N GLN A 143 15.98 16.65 16.92
CA GLN A 143 14.61 16.85 16.48
C GLN A 143 13.74 17.33 17.66
N PRO A 144 13.05 18.49 17.53
CA PRO A 144 12.21 18.99 18.62
C PRO A 144 11.08 18.03 18.96
N ALA A 145 10.76 17.91 20.26
CA ALA A 145 9.63 17.12 20.73
C ALA A 145 8.30 17.65 20.16
N GLY A 146 7.39 16.74 19.83
CA GLY A 146 6.07 17.04 19.31
C GLY A 146 5.57 15.96 18.36
N ASP A 147 4.32 16.09 17.93
CA ASP A 147 3.72 15.16 16.99
C ASP A 147 4.11 15.52 15.55
N TYR A 148 4.49 14.51 14.78
CA TYR A 148 4.85 14.65 13.37
C TYR A 148 3.89 13.81 12.54
N SER A 149 3.31 14.41 11.51
CA SER A 149 2.33 13.74 10.67
C SER A 149 2.49 14.12 9.20
N GLY A 150 2.09 13.20 8.34
CA GLY A 150 2.12 13.35 6.89
C GLY A 150 1.17 12.36 6.24
N THR A 151 0.69 12.70 5.05
CA THR A 151 -0.26 11.86 4.30
C THR A 151 0.40 11.36 3.02
N PHE A 152 0.14 10.10 2.67
CA PHE A 152 0.54 9.53 1.40
C PHE A 152 -0.63 8.83 0.74
N THR A 153 -0.55 8.65 -0.58
CA THR A 153 -1.63 8.06 -1.37
C THR A 153 -1.22 6.72 -1.96
N LEU A 154 -2.20 5.84 -2.11
CA LEU A 154 -2.07 4.59 -2.83
C LEU A 154 -3.12 4.54 -3.91
N THR A 155 -2.71 4.06 -5.07
CA THR A 155 -3.60 3.78 -6.18
C THR A 155 -3.54 2.30 -6.47
N VAL A 156 -4.69 1.66 -6.54
CA VAL A 156 -4.82 0.26 -6.96
C VAL A 156 -5.58 0.22 -8.25
N ASN A 157 -4.94 -0.32 -9.29
CA ASN A 157 -5.59 -0.58 -10.56
C ASN A 157 -5.85 -2.09 -10.68
N TYR A 158 -7.04 -2.42 -11.16
CA TYR A 158 -7.47 -3.78 -11.42
C TYR A 158 -7.35 -4.04 -12.92
N LEU A 159 -6.67 -5.13 -13.29
CA LEU A 159 -6.44 -5.54 -14.68
C LEU A 159 -7.28 -6.77 -15.04
#